data_AF-A0A8T4CD85-F1
#
_entry.id   AF-A0A8T4CD85-F1
#
_cell.length_a   1.000
_cell.length_b   1.000
_cell.length_c   1.000
_cell.angle_alpha   90.00
_cell.angle_beta   90.00
_cell.angle_gamma   90.00
#
_symmetry.space_group_name_H-M   'P 1'
#
loop_
_entity.id
_entity.type
_entity.pdbx_description
1 polymer ?
#
loop_
_entity_poly.entity_id
_entity_poly.type
_entity_poly.pdbx_seq_one_letter_code
_entity_poly.pdbx_strand_id
1 'polypeptide(L)'
;MEAEDAGIRRRREEGAPVLRPGEDCPGPRLSQGIRGGGQGQAGPALGRPAAGPAWRQHRSEEIARVPGDVPAVDGRRDEAIVMKEFFERLNRIGRPARPDLTEKDYRLHVLLGGIARDDFLRDGLLFKGGTCLLKAYLGYYRFSEDLDFTWGDPAVRDLSSRSAAARRCSGLIDEISVRLVRLAGGCGLGFSGRKRDPREVRIGSGGRMATFFLRYPSEMLGGEGVLKVEVNFIEKLLFGPGTRRLRTYVEAVDAGELRFLYRDLWNGYSAAVDFPCYDLREIFVEKARAAITRRGFNTRDLMDLHFIQRGAGLSLGRYRKAIIEKTGFALDLYRRYRENIRLERVPSDAGLAAGAEKLLLGPVPEDLSREMGKIQRRLDRIRDDISAGR
;
A
#
# COMPACT_ATOMS: atom_id res chain seq x y z
N MET A 1 11.76 -63.94 -40.02
CA MET A 1 11.95 -64.13 -38.57
C MET A 1 12.11 -62.77 -37.95
N GLU A 2 11.31 -62.28 -37.03
CA GLU A 2 9.95 -62.54 -36.57
C GLU A 2 9.63 -61.29 -35.74
N ALA A 3 8.37 -60.88 -35.76
CA ALA A 3 7.90 -59.69 -35.08
C ALA A 3 7.98 -59.83 -33.55
N GLU A 4 8.10 -58.72 -32.83
CA GLU A 4 7.20 -58.48 -31.70
C GLU A 4 7.08 -56.98 -31.37
N ASP A 5 5.82 -56.61 -31.15
CA ASP A 5 5.21 -55.30 -30.97
C ASP A 5 4.97 -55.08 -29.47
N ALA A 6 5.29 -53.90 -28.93
CA ALA A 6 4.82 -53.50 -27.60
C ALA A 6 4.87 -51.98 -27.36
N GLY A 7 3.70 -51.35 -27.45
CA GLY A 7 3.12 -50.74 -26.26
C GLY A 7 3.49 -49.30 -25.91
N ILE A 8 2.74 -48.38 -26.51
CA ILE A 8 2.49 -47.00 -26.08
C ILE A 8 2.17 -46.91 -24.57
N ARG A 9 2.91 -46.07 -23.81
CA ARG A 9 2.38 -45.31 -22.65
C ARG A 9 3.11 -43.97 -22.48
N ARG A 10 2.54 -42.90 -23.04
CA ARG A 10 2.85 -41.51 -22.63
C ARG A 10 2.23 -41.26 -21.25
N ARG A 11 3.03 -40.95 -20.24
CA ARG A 11 2.52 -40.38 -18.98
C ARG A 11 2.05 -38.94 -19.25
N ARG A 12 0.74 -38.73 -19.05
CA ARG A 12 0.14 -37.42 -18.75
C ARG A 12 0.31 -37.12 -17.26
N GLU A 13 0.01 -35.87 -16.91
CA GLU A 13 -0.29 -35.31 -15.57
C GLU A 13 0.95 -34.71 -14.87
N GLU A 14 0.95 -33.46 -14.35
CA GLU A 14 -0.16 -32.61 -13.88
C GLU A 14 0.09 -31.12 -14.21
N GLY A 15 -0.90 -30.49 -14.85
CA GLY A 15 -0.96 -29.03 -15.03
C GLY A 15 -1.73 -28.40 -13.88
N ALA A 16 -1.21 -27.27 -13.37
CA ALA A 16 -1.84 -26.47 -12.33
C ALA A 16 -3.26 -26.00 -12.73
N PRO A 17 -4.20 -25.92 -11.77
CA PRO A 17 -5.62 -25.68 -12.07
C PRO A 17 -5.87 -24.26 -12.59
N VAL A 18 -6.46 -24.21 -13.78
CA VAL A 18 -7.07 -23.03 -14.39
C VAL A 18 -8.38 -22.75 -13.65
N LEU A 19 -8.46 -21.64 -12.91
CA LEU A 19 -9.70 -21.14 -12.33
C LEU A 19 -10.66 -20.73 -13.46
N ARG A 20 -11.74 -21.50 -13.64
CA ARG A 20 -12.89 -21.10 -14.46
C ARG A 20 -13.81 -20.17 -13.65
N PRO A 21 -14.42 -19.14 -14.27
CA PRO A 21 -15.41 -18.31 -13.62
C PRO A 21 -16.71 -19.12 -13.41
N GLY A 22 -17.12 -19.23 -12.14
CA GLY A 22 -18.42 -19.80 -11.77
C GLY A 22 -19.53 -18.79 -12.02
N GLU A 23 -20.60 -19.29 -12.62
CA GLU A 23 -21.84 -18.63 -13.00
C GLU A 23 -22.72 -18.31 -11.77
N ASP A 24 -23.51 -17.24 -11.94
CA ASP A 24 -24.85 -16.97 -11.42
C ASP A 24 -25.13 -17.02 -9.90
N CYS A 25 -25.21 -15.82 -9.30
CA CYS A 25 -26.05 -15.55 -8.13
C CYS A 25 -27.24 -14.65 -8.53
N PRO A 26 -28.49 -14.99 -8.15
CA PRO A 26 -29.71 -14.38 -8.67
C PRO A 26 -30.00 -13.02 -8.02
N GLY A 27 -30.43 -12.06 -8.85
CA GLY A 27 -30.87 -10.73 -8.42
C GLY A 27 -32.22 -10.75 -7.66
N PRO A 28 -32.47 -9.74 -6.81
CA PRO A 28 -33.72 -9.65 -6.06
C PRO A 28 -34.89 -9.27 -6.97
N ARG A 29 -35.98 -10.05 -6.84
CA ARG A 29 -37.23 -9.91 -7.59
C ARG A 29 -38.01 -8.66 -7.15
N LEU A 30 -38.44 -7.89 -8.14
CA LEU A 30 -39.47 -6.86 -8.03
C LEU A 30 -40.82 -7.51 -7.68
N SER A 31 -41.53 -6.95 -6.71
CA SER A 31 -42.96 -7.20 -6.52
C SER A 31 -43.73 -5.87 -6.67
N GLN A 32 -44.58 -5.82 -7.70
CA GLN A 32 -45.81 -5.03 -7.71
C GLN A 32 -46.79 -5.74 -6.76
N GLY A 33 -47.72 -5.15 -6.03
CA GLY A 33 -48.22 -3.80 -5.86
C GLY A 33 -49.55 -3.93 -5.09
N ILE A 34 -49.90 -2.99 -4.21
CA ILE A 34 -51.28 -2.85 -3.71
C ILE A 34 -51.61 -1.35 -3.66
N ARG A 35 -52.78 -1.03 -4.23
CA ARG A 35 -53.41 0.29 -4.34
C ARG A 35 -54.18 0.68 -3.08
N GLY A 36 -54.40 1.99 -2.93
CA GLY A 36 -55.40 2.65 -2.08
C GLY A 36 -54.72 3.71 -1.21
N GLY A 37 -54.97 5.02 -1.29
CA GLY A 37 -56.11 5.79 -1.76
C GLY A 37 -56.55 6.70 -0.59
N GLY A 38 -56.48 8.03 -0.73
CA GLY A 38 -57.13 8.96 0.22
C GLY A 38 -56.35 10.21 0.65
N GLN A 39 -56.50 11.28 -0.14
CA GLN A 39 -56.68 12.71 0.21
C GLN A 39 -56.08 13.32 1.51
N GLY A 40 -55.15 14.26 1.32
CA GLY A 40 -55.22 15.69 1.70
C GLY A 40 -55.26 16.12 3.18
N GLN A 41 -54.24 16.87 3.64
CA GLN A 41 -54.31 18.30 4.02
C GLN A 41 -52.98 18.83 4.62
N ALA A 42 -52.88 20.17 4.67
CA ALA A 42 -51.76 21.09 4.90
C ALA A 42 -50.74 20.82 6.03
N GLY A 43 -49.52 21.36 5.85
CA GLY A 43 -48.43 21.42 6.86
C GLY A 43 -48.73 22.37 8.04
N PRO A 44 -47.81 22.54 9.03
CA PRO A 44 -46.46 23.08 8.76
C PRO A 44 -45.32 22.57 9.70
N ALA A 45 -44.15 23.18 9.52
CA ALA A 45 -43.03 23.38 10.46
C ALA A 45 -41.76 22.51 10.27
N LEU A 46 -40.65 23.25 10.12
CA LEU A 46 -39.27 22.84 9.96
C LEU A 46 -38.76 22.04 11.17
N GLY A 47 -38.55 20.74 10.99
CA GLY A 47 -37.84 19.86 11.92
C GLY A 47 -36.38 19.66 11.49
N ARG A 48 -35.46 19.92 12.43
CA ARG A 48 -34.01 19.74 12.30
C ARG A 48 -33.65 18.30 11.88
N PRO A 49 -32.58 18.07 11.09
CA PRO A 49 -32.17 16.73 10.74
C PRO A 49 -31.56 15.99 11.94
N ALA A 50 -31.88 14.69 11.98
CA ALA A 50 -31.51 13.72 13.00
C ALA A 50 -29.99 13.53 13.17
N ALA A 51 -29.66 13.01 14.35
CA ALA A 51 -28.34 12.88 14.95
C ALA A 51 -27.25 12.25 14.05
N GLY A 52 -26.09 12.92 13.99
CA GLY A 52 -24.82 12.33 13.56
C GLY A 52 -24.16 11.52 14.68
N PRO A 53 -23.15 10.68 14.37
CA PRO A 53 -22.58 9.72 15.31
C PRO A 53 -21.94 10.37 16.54
N ALA A 54 -22.11 9.70 17.68
CA ALA A 54 -21.91 10.17 19.05
C ALA A 54 -20.44 10.22 19.54
N TRP A 55 -19.52 10.76 18.75
CA TRP A 55 -18.13 10.99 19.22
C TRP A 55 -17.87 12.40 19.77
N ARG A 56 -18.92 13.21 19.95
CA ARG A 56 -18.84 14.53 20.57
C ARG A 56 -19.21 14.47 22.05
N GLN A 57 -18.32 13.96 22.89
CA GLN A 57 -18.22 14.30 24.32
C GLN A 57 -17.13 13.43 24.97
N HIS A 58 -15.88 13.82 24.83
CA HIS A 58 -14.88 13.60 25.89
C HIS A 58 -13.86 14.74 25.77
N ARG A 59 -14.11 15.78 26.57
CA ARG A 59 -13.19 16.89 26.78
C ARG A 59 -12.27 16.45 27.93
N SER A 60 -10.99 16.40 27.61
CA SER A 60 -9.80 16.66 28.42
C SER A 60 -9.96 16.64 29.95
N GLU A 61 -9.37 15.65 30.60
CA GLU A 61 -8.69 15.78 31.90
C GLU A 61 -7.83 14.52 32.13
N GLU A 62 -6.74 14.68 32.88
CA GLU A 62 -5.62 13.73 33.13
C GLU A 62 -4.50 13.61 32.07
N ILE A 63 -3.65 14.63 32.02
CA ILE A 63 -2.23 14.44 31.68
C ILE A 63 -1.57 13.76 32.88
N ALA A 64 -1.52 12.44 32.87
CA ALA A 64 -0.65 11.70 33.78
C ALA A 64 0.81 12.03 33.45
N ARG A 65 1.53 12.57 34.42
CA ARG A 65 2.99 12.78 34.37
C ARG A 65 3.66 11.45 34.08
N VAL A 66 4.39 11.36 32.97
CA VAL A 66 5.28 10.22 32.69
C VAL A 66 6.47 10.34 33.65
N PRO A 67 6.70 9.39 34.58
CA PRO A 67 7.91 9.38 35.37
C PRO A 67 9.09 9.12 34.44
N GLY A 68 10.08 10.00 34.51
CA GLY A 68 11.42 9.73 34.00
C GLY A 68 12.03 8.52 34.72
N ASP A 69 13.00 7.93 34.03
CA ASP A 69 13.82 6.79 34.41
C ASP A 69 13.27 5.41 34.01
N VAL A 70 13.71 4.95 32.83
CA VAL A 70 13.64 3.54 32.42
C VAL A 70 15.02 2.93 32.66
N PRO A 71 15.22 2.09 33.68
CA PRO A 71 16.45 1.32 33.82
C PRO A 71 16.35 0.02 33.01
N ALA A 72 17.34 -0.24 32.13
CA ALA A 72 17.88 -1.56 31.80
C ALA A 72 18.92 -1.43 30.66
N VAL A 73 20.21 -1.54 30.98
CA VAL A 73 21.32 -1.51 30.01
C VAL A 73 21.72 -2.92 29.55
N ASP A 74 21.11 -3.98 30.10
CA ASP A 74 21.44 -5.38 29.81
C ASP A 74 20.50 -6.02 28.76
N GLY A 75 19.17 -5.97 28.97
CA GLY A 75 18.20 -6.67 28.10
C GLY A 75 18.10 -6.16 26.65
N ARG A 76 18.42 -4.88 26.38
CA ARG A 76 18.43 -4.36 24.99
C ARG A 76 19.58 -4.91 24.14
N ARG A 77 20.71 -5.27 24.76
CA ARG A 77 21.84 -5.86 24.03
C ARG A 77 21.52 -7.28 23.60
N ASP A 78 20.90 -8.05 24.47
CA ASP A 78 20.48 -9.42 24.15
C ASP A 78 19.42 -9.45 23.06
N GLU A 79 18.43 -8.55 23.12
CA GLU A 79 17.39 -8.44 22.07
C GLU A 79 17.99 -8.08 20.70
N ALA A 80 18.94 -7.13 20.66
CA ALA A 80 19.63 -6.75 19.43
C ALA A 80 20.44 -7.91 18.82
N ILE A 81 21.14 -8.69 19.65
CA ILE A 81 21.87 -9.89 19.21
C ILE A 81 20.90 -10.91 18.61
N VAL A 82 19.78 -11.18 19.28
CA VAL A 82 18.76 -12.13 18.83
C VAL A 82 18.11 -11.68 17.52
N MET A 83 17.75 -10.39 17.39
CA MET A 83 17.20 -9.84 16.14
C MET A 83 18.18 -9.96 14.99
N LYS A 84 19.46 -9.62 15.22
CA LYS A 84 20.50 -9.73 14.20
C LYS A 84 20.65 -11.17 13.73
N GLU A 85 20.78 -12.12 14.66
CA GLU A 85 20.96 -13.53 14.33
C GLU A 85 19.75 -14.08 13.56
N PHE A 86 18.53 -13.70 13.96
CA PHE A 86 17.30 -14.08 13.27
C PHE A 86 17.31 -13.64 11.80
N PHE A 87 17.56 -12.35 11.51
CA PHE A 87 17.54 -11.85 10.13
C PHE A 87 18.72 -12.35 9.30
N GLU A 88 19.89 -12.55 9.89
CA GLU A 88 21.02 -13.18 9.20
C GLU A 88 20.68 -14.62 8.80
N ARG A 89 20.10 -15.42 9.71
CA ARG A 89 19.71 -16.79 9.41
C ARG A 89 18.55 -16.84 8.40
N LEU A 90 17.52 -16.02 8.58
CA LEU A 90 16.38 -15.93 7.64
C LEU A 90 16.85 -15.62 6.22
N ASN A 91 17.85 -14.76 6.08
CA ASN A 91 18.40 -14.41 4.78
C ASN A 91 19.36 -15.44 4.17
N ARG A 92 19.91 -16.36 4.95
CA ARG A 92 20.65 -17.52 4.39
C ARG A 92 19.69 -18.50 3.72
N ILE A 93 18.46 -18.60 4.22
CA ILE A 93 17.44 -19.53 3.72
C ILE A 93 16.60 -18.88 2.61
N GLY A 94 16.33 -17.58 2.73
CA GLY A 94 15.55 -16.81 1.77
C GLY A 94 16.36 -16.25 0.59
N ARG A 95 15.69 -15.87 -0.49
CA ARG A 95 16.28 -15.13 -1.63
C ARG A 95 15.50 -13.84 -1.85
N PRO A 96 16.19 -12.69 -2.01
CA PRO A 96 17.61 -12.43 -2.10
C PRO A 96 18.19 -12.07 -0.72
N ALA A 97 19.51 -12.16 -0.57
CA ALA A 97 20.20 -11.86 0.69
C ALA A 97 20.34 -10.33 0.93
N ARG A 98 19.26 -9.67 1.36
CA ARG A 98 19.25 -8.25 1.78
C ARG A 98 18.72 -8.09 3.20
N PRO A 99 19.56 -8.30 4.23
CA PRO A 99 19.05 -8.46 5.60
C PRO A 99 18.51 -7.15 6.16
N ASP A 100 19.07 -6.04 5.73
CA ASP A 100 18.54 -4.70 5.97
C ASP A 100 17.09 -4.53 5.48
N LEU A 101 16.75 -5.09 4.32
CA LEU A 101 15.40 -5.01 3.77
C LEU A 101 14.44 -5.99 4.45
N THR A 102 14.91 -7.17 4.84
CA THR A 102 14.10 -8.14 5.59
C THR A 102 13.78 -7.63 6.99
N GLU A 103 14.76 -7.04 7.69
CA GLU A 103 14.53 -6.35 8.98
C GLU A 103 13.50 -5.23 8.80
N LYS A 104 13.66 -4.42 7.77
CA LYS A 104 12.73 -3.31 7.49
C LYS A 104 11.32 -3.80 7.18
N ASP A 105 11.14 -4.85 6.38
CA ASP A 105 9.82 -5.43 6.08
C ASP A 105 9.15 -6.04 7.32
N TYR A 106 9.92 -6.67 8.22
CA TYR A 106 9.42 -7.09 9.53
C TYR A 106 8.88 -5.90 10.32
N ARG A 107 9.67 -4.84 10.49
CA ARG A 107 9.26 -3.66 11.26
C ARG A 107 8.06 -2.95 10.64
N LEU A 108 7.99 -2.88 9.30
CA LEU A 108 6.81 -2.38 8.59
C LEU A 108 5.57 -3.23 8.89
N HIS A 109 5.71 -4.55 8.90
CA HIS A 109 4.59 -5.47 9.16
C HIS A 109 4.09 -5.37 10.60
N VAL A 110 4.99 -5.31 11.58
CA VAL A 110 4.65 -5.12 13.00
C VAL A 110 3.91 -3.80 13.20
N LEU A 111 4.44 -2.69 12.65
CA LEU A 111 3.78 -1.39 12.71
C LEU A 111 2.40 -1.43 12.05
N LEU A 112 2.28 -2.06 10.88
CA LEU A 112 1.01 -2.20 10.17
C LEU A 112 -0.02 -3.02 10.96
N GLY A 113 0.42 -4.06 11.68
CA GLY A 113 -0.42 -4.78 12.63
C GLY A 113 -0.86 -3.93 13.82
N GLY A 114 -0.01 -3.01 14.30
CA GLY A 114 -0.38 -2.00 15.29
C GLY A 114 -1.45 -1.03 14.76
N ILE A 115 -1.25 -0.50 13.54
CA ILE A 115 -2.21 0.37 12.84
C ILE A 115 -3.56 -0.35 12.64
N ALA A 116 -3.54 -1.63 12.29
CA ALA A 116 -4.74 -2.45 12.08
C ALA A 116 -5.58 -2.66 13.35
N ARG A 117 -4.96 -2.61 14.53
CA ARG A 117 -5.65 -2.78 15.83
C ARG A 117 -6.16 -1.45 16.41
N ASP A 118 -5.74 -0.33 15.85
CA ASP A 118 -6.25 0.99 16.23
C ASP A 118 -7.46 1.34 15.36
N ASP A 119 -8.66 1.40 15.94
CA ASP A 119 -9.91 1.57 15.18
C ASP A 119 -9.94 2.83 14.30
N PHE A 120 -9.42 3.96 14.78
CA PHE A 120 -9.40 5.20 13.99
C PHE A 120 -8.46 5.10 12.80
N LEU A 121 -7.28 4.51 13.00
CA LEU A 121 -6.31 4.35 11.92
C LEU A 121 -6.78 3.27 10.94
N ARG A 122 -7.30 2.14 11.41
CA ARG A 122 -7.87 1.08 10.58
C ARG A 122 -9.02 1.60 9.73
N ASP A 123 -9.98 2.30 10.34
CA ASP A 123 -11.19 2.72 9.63
C ASP A 123 -10.95 4.00 8.81
N GLY A 124 -9.93 4.79 9.17
CA GLY A 124 -9.57 6.03 8.51
C GLY A 124 -8.56 5.91 7.38
N LEU A 125 -7.69 4.89 7.38
CA LEU A 125 -6.60 4.74 6.41
C LEU A 125 -6.89 3.63 5.39
N LEU A 126 -6.72 3.96 4.11
CA LEU A 126 -6.77 3.01 2.99
C LEU A 126 -5.36 2.75 2.49
N PHE A 127 -4.89 1.50 2.63
CA PHE A 127 -3.53 1.10 2.27
C PHE A 127 -3.34 1.00 0.76
N LYS A 128 -2.24 1.58 0.25
CA LYS A 128 -1.94 1.67 -1.18
C LYS A 128 -0.44 1.56 -1.48
N GLY A 129 -0.07 1.80 -2.74
CA GLY A 129 1.33 1.85 -3.15
C GLY A 129 1.98 0.48 -3.32
N GLY A 130 3.32 0.48 -3.36
CA GLY A 130 4.10 -0.73 -3.67
C GLY A 130 4.02 -1.79 -2.57
N THR A 131 3.98 -1.39 -1.31
CA THR A 131 3.93 -2.33 -0.18
C THR A 131 2.56 -3.00 -0.09
N CYS A 132 1.47 -2.26 -0.34
CA CYS A 132 0.12 -2.82 -0.47
C CYS A 132 0.04 -3.82 -1.63
N LEU A 133 0.60 -3.49 -2.79
CA LEU A 133 0.61 -4.39 -3.95
C LEU A 133 1.23 -5.77 -3.61
N LEU A 134 2.40 -5.76 -2.96
CA LEU A 134 3.12 -6.97 -2.60
C LEU A 134 2.36 -7.79 -1.55
N LYS A 135 2.00 -7.14 -0.43
CA LYS A 135 1.39 -7.83 0.71
C LYS A 135 -0.06 -8.28 0.43
N ALA A 136 -0.85 -7.50 -0.30
CA ALA A 136 -2.27 -7.80 -0.49
C ALA A 136 -2.59 -8.59 -1.78
N TYR A 137 -1.71 -8.60 -2.78
CA TYR A 137 -2.04 -9.15 -4.12
C TYR A 137 -0.98 -10.06 -4.73
N LEU A 138 0.23 -9.56 -4.97
CA LEU A 138 1.20 -10.25 -5.84
C LEU A 138 2.20 -11.13 -5.10
N GLY A 139 2.27 -11.04 -3.77
CA GLY A 139 3.35 -11.64 -3.01
C GLY A 139 4.70 -10.96 -3.27
N TYR A 140 5.76 -11.55 -2.74
CA TYR A 140 7.07 -10.95 -2.67
C TYR A 140 7.95 -11.30 -3.87
N TYR A 141 7.84 -10.53 -4.96
CA TYR A 141 8.82 -10.56 -6.06
C TYR A 141 9.93 -9.50 -5.92
N ARG A 142 9.73 -8.49 -5.06
CA ARG A 142 10.71 -7.50 -4.61
C ARG A 142 10.34 -7.01 -3.21
N PHE A 143 11.25 -6.32 -2.52
CA PHE A 143 10.91 -5.58 -1.30
C PHE A 143 10.34 -4.18 -1.63
N SER A 144 9.57 -3.65 -0.69
CA SER A 144 9.08 -2.27 -0.66
C SER A 144 9.23 -1.74 0.76
N GLU A 145 9.49 -0.45 0.90
CA GLU A 145 10.10 0.10 2.12
C GLU A 145 9.23 1.14 2.85
N ASP A 146 8.14 1.58 2.21
CA ASP A 146 7.28 2.66 2.67
C ASP A 146 5.85 2.15 2.90
N LEU A 147 5.13 2.70 3.88
CA LEU A 147 3.68 2.52 4.01
C LEU A 147 2.98 3.75 3.44
N ASP A 148 2.25 3.58 2.34
CA ASP A 148 1.48 4.65 1.71
C ASP A 148 -0.01 4.44 1.99
N PHE A 149 -0.68 5.50 2.41
CA PHE A 149 -2.11 5.51 2.70
C PHE A 149 -2.82 6.67 2.03
N THR A 150 -4.13 6.51 1.88
CA THR A 150 -5.07 7.60 1.63
C THR A 150 -6.04 7.68 2.81
N TRP A 151 -6.41 8.89 3.20
CA TRP A 151 -7.51 9.07 4.16
C TRP A 151 -8.85 8.71 3.49
N GLY A 152 -9.59 7.79 4.08
CA GLY A 152 -10.76 7.15 3.47
C GLY A 152 -12.02 8.01 3.40
N ASP A 153 -12.12 9.09 4.19
CA ASP A 153 -13.28 9.98 4.20
C ASP A 153 -13.24 10.98 3.02
N PRO A 154 -14.11 10.83 2.00
CA PRO A 154 -14.15 11.74 0.86
C PRO A 154 -14.61 13.15 1.25
N ALA A 155 -15.28 13.33 2.39
CA ALA A 155 -15.77 14.64 2.82
C ALA A 155 -14.62 15.65 3.00
N VAL A 156 -13.41 15.20 3.29
CA VAL A 156 -12.22 16.08 3.39
C VAL A 156 -11.90 16.75 2.05
N ARG A 157 -12.15 16.05 0.93
CA ARG A 157 -11.98 16.59 -0.43
C ARG A 157 -13.12 17.53 -0.81
N ASP A 158 -14.33 17.21 -0.38
CA ASP A 158 -15.54 17.92 -0.80
C ASP A 158 -15.82 19.19 0.04
N LEU A 159 -14.86 19.60 0.89
CA LEU A 159 -14.91 20.84 1.65
C LEU A 159 -14.91 22.08 0.75
N SER A 160 -15.73 23.07 1.12
CA SER A 160 -16.03 24.28 0.33
C SER A 160 -14.84 25.20 0.04
N SER A 161 -13.71 25.06 0.75
CA SER A 161 -12.51 25.86 0.50
C SER A 161 -11.23 25.11 0.81
N ARG A 162 -10.14 25.51 0.13
CA ARG A 162 -8.79 24.98 0.35
C ARG A 162 -8.32 25.17 1.80
N SER A 163 -8.66 26.29 2.41
CA SER A 163 -8.31 26.59 3.81
C SER A 163 -9.07 25.70 4.80
N ALA A 164 -10.36 25.40 4.54
CA ALA A 164 -11.12 24.46 5.35
C ALA A 164 -10.54 23.04 5.25
N ALA A 165 -10.20 22.59 4.03
CA ALA A 165 -9.54 21.31 3.80
C ALA A 165 -8.19 21.23 4.54
N ALA A 166 -7.35 22.26 4.44
CA ALA A 166 -6.06 22.31 5.13
C ALA A 166 -6.21 22.25 6.66
N ARG A 167 -7.19 22.96 7.24
CA ARG A 167 -7.48 22.87 8.69
C ARG A 167 -7.95 21.48 9.10
N ARG A 168 -8.84 20.86 8.32
CA ARG A 168 -9.30 19.49 8.59
C ARG A 168 -8.15 18.49 8.51
N CYS A 169 -7.32 18.58 7.47
CA CYS A 169 -6.12 17.76 7.32
C CYS A 169 -5.15 17.99 8.49
N SER A 170 -4.96 19.23 8.92
CA SER A 170 -4.11 19.54 10.08
C SER A 170 -4.56 18.81 11.34
N GLY A 171 -5.86 18.82 11.65
CA GLY A 171 -6.38 18.09 12.81
C GLY A 171 -6.26 16.57 12.67
N LEU A 172 -6.42 16.02 11.45
CA LEU A 172 -6.16 14.61 11.18
C LEU A 172 -4.69 14.24 11.38
N ILE A 173 -3.77 15.11 10.94
CA ILE A 173 -2.33 14.91 11.15
C ILE A 173 -2.01 14.88 12.65
N ASP A 174 -2.64 15.74 13.44
CA ASP A 174 -2.42 15.78 14.90
C ASP A 174 -2.93 14.49 15.55
N GLU A 175 -4.13 14.03 15.20
CA GLU A 175 -4.70 12.77 15.72
C GLU A 175 -3.89 11.53 15.30
N ILE A 176 -3.48 11.45 14.03
CA ILE A 176 -2.61 10.38 13.53
C ILE A 176 -1.26 10.39 14.28
N SER A 177 -0.69 11.58 14.53
CA SER A 177 0.58 11.70 15.26
C SER A 177 0.46 11.14 16.67
N VAL A 178 -0.60 11.49 17.40
CA VAL A 178 -0.83 10.99 18.78
C VAL A 178 -0.91 9.47 18.80
N ARG A 179 -1.62 8.87 17.85
CA ARG A 179 -1.75 7.40 17.76
C ARG A 179 -0.45 6.73 17.36
N LEU A 180 0.27 7.29 16.38
CA LEU A 180 1.58 6.77 15.98
C LEU A 180 2.62 6.85 17.09
N VAL A 181 2.59 7.85 17.98
CA VAL A 181 3.47 7.90 19.18
C VAL A 181 3.23 6.70 20.08
N ARG A 182 1.96 6.35 20.33
CA ARG A 182 1.60 5.20 21.18
C ARG A 182 2.04 3.88 20.54
N LEU A 183 1.80 3.72 19.23
CA LEU A 183 2.18 2.51 18.50
C LEU A 183 3.70 2.36 18.37
N ALA A 184 4.43 3.47 18.16
CA ALA A 184 5.87 3.45 17.97
C ALA A 184 6.61 2.82 19.17
N GLY A 185 6.25 3.21 20.39
CA GLY A 185 6.85 2.67 21.61
C GLY A 185 6.69 1.15 21.72
N GLY A 186 5.50 0.63 21.42
CA GLY A 186 5.23 -0.82 21.45
C GLY A 186 5.89 -1.61 20.31
N CYS A 187 6.37 -0.94 19.27
CA CYS A 187 7.05 -1.57 18.13
C CYS A 187 8.58 -1.41 18.16
N GLY A 188 9.15 -0.88 19.24
CA GLY A 188 10.58 -0.57 19.33
C GLY A 188 11.00 0.54 18.35
N LEU A 189 10.11 1.48 18.06
CA LEU A 189 10.34 2.62 17.16
C LEU A 189 10.39 3.94 17.94
N GLY A 190 11.30 4.82 17.55
CA GLY A 190 11.39 6.19 18.02
C GLY A 190 10.52 7.14 17.19
N PHE A 191 9.55 7.79 17.82
CA PHE A 191 8.73 8.84 17.22
C PHE A 191 8.06 9.69 18.32
N SER A 192 8.27 11.00 18.32
CA SER A 192 7.69 11.91 19.32
C SER A 192 6.46 12.69 18.83
N GLY A 193 6.09 12.57 17.55
CA GLY A 193 4.92 13.24 16.98
C GLY A 193 5.09 14.75 16.79
N ARG A 194 6.33 15.26 16.86
CA ARG A 194 6.59 16.70 16.76
C ARG A 194 6.39 17.18 15.33
N LYS A 195 5.20 17.70 15.04
CA LYS A 195 4.81 18.26 13.73
C LYS A 195 5.77 19.31 13.15
N ARG A 196 6.50 20.03 14.01
CA ARG A 196 7.47 21.06 13.62
C ARG A 196 8.85 20.50 13.32
N ASP A 197 9.12 19.24 13.65
CA ASP A 197 10.38 18.58 13.36
C ASP A 197 10.30 17.88 11.98
N PRO A 198 10.96 18.41 10.93
CA PRO A 198 10.95 17.81 9.60
C PRO A 198 11.69 16.47 9.52
N ARG A 199 12.38 16.05 10.59
CA ARG A 199 12.97 14.72 10.73
C ARG A 199 11.96 13.67 11.18
N GLU A 200 10.81 14.08 11.72
CA GLU A 200 9.71 13.21 12.16
C GLU A 200 8.45 13.39 11.32
N VAL A 201 8.05 14.64 11.02
CA VAL A 201 6.81 14.94 10.30
C VAL A 201 7.06 15.95 9.20
N ARG A 202 6.74 15.58 7.96
CA ARG A 202 6.75 16.50 6.81
C ARG A 202 5.35 16.68 6.27
N ILE A 203 4.92 17.93 6.19
CA ILE A 203 3.62 18.28 5.62
C ILE A 203 3.84 18.83 4.21
N GLY A 204 3.27 18.14 3.23
CA GLY A 204 3.38 18.49 1.82
C GLY A 204 2.06 18.96 1.22
N SER A 205 2.10 19.25 -0.08
CA SER A 205 0.89 19.44 -0.90
C SER A 205 -0.06 20.54 -0.42
N GLY A 206 0.46 21.55 0.29
CA GLY A 206 -0.35 22.62 0.91
C GLY A 206 -1.18 22.13 2.09
N GLY A 207 -0.65 21.24 2.92
CA GLY A 207 -1.34 20.70 4.10
C GLY A 207 -2.14 19.43 3.84
N ARG A 208 -2.18 18.94 2.59
CA ARG A 208 -3.05 17.82 2.15
C ARG A 208 -2.35 16.47 2.11
N MET A 209 -1.09 16.43 2.54
CA MET A 209 -0.30 15.21 2.63
C MET A 209 0.62 15.32 3.84
N ALA A 210 0.76 14.24 4.58
CA ALA A 210 1.74 14.15 5.66
C ALA A 210 2.60 12.90 5.49
N THR A 211 3.86 13.02 5.87
CA THR A 211 4.80 11.91 5.95
C THR A 211 5.37 11.87 7.36
N PHE A 212 5.23 10.73 8.01
CA PHE A 212 5.77 10.43 9.33
C PHE A 212 7.01 9.53 9.16
N PHE A 213 8.07 9.85 9.90
CA PHE A 213 9.34 9.14 9.88
C PHE A 213 9.60 8.56 11.27
N LEU A 214 9.41 7.25 11.40
CA LEU A 214 9.64 6.51 12.64
C LEU A 214 11.01 5.86 12.57
N ARG A 215 11.86 6.11 13.57
CA ARG A 215 13.27 5.69 13.56
C ARG A 215 13.46 4.42 14.37
N TYR A 216 14.49 3.65 14.06
CA TYR A 216 14.85 2.47 14.84
C TYR A 216 16.35 2.18 14.76
N PRO A 217 16.97 1.57 15.79
CA PRO A 217 18.30 1.02 15.66
C PRO A 217 18.23 -0.20 14.72
N SER A 218 18.88 -0.12 13.57
CA SER A 218 18.98 -1.22 12.62
C SER A 218 20.15 -2.12 12.99
N GLU A 219 19.84 -3.36 13.34
CA GLU A 219 20.84 -4.34 13.73
C GLU A 219 21.61 -4.89 12.52
N MET A 220 21.05 -4.73 11.32
CA MET A 220 21.68 -5.12 10.07
C MET A 220 22.58 -4.02 9.48
N LEU A 221 22.23 -2.75 9.66
CA LEU A 221 23.04 -1.62 9.15
C LEU A 221 24.04 -1.09 10.19
N GLY A 222 23.92 -1.46 11.47
CA GLY A 222 24.75 -0.93 12.56
C GLY A 222 24.53 0.57 12.79
N GLY A 223 23.34 1.06 12.45
CA GLY A 223 23.01 2.48 12.45
C GLY A 223 21.50 2.70 12.54
N GLU A 224 21.02 3.89 12.19
CA GLU A 224 19.59 4.20 12.29
C GLU A 224 18.84 3.84 11.00
N GLY A 225 17.81 3.00 11.14
CA GLY A 225 16.80 2.76 10.13
C GLY A 225 15.61 3.72 10.25
N VAL A 226 14.88 3.90 9.15
CA VAL A 226 13.69 4.77 9.10
C VAL A 226 12.55 4.06 8.40
N LEU A 227 11.39 4.01 9.06
CA LEU A 227 10.11 3.66 8.46
C LEU A 227 9.39 4.94 8.06
N LYS A 228 8.90 4.96 6.81
CA LYS A 228 8.13 6.08 6.27
C LYS A 228 6.65 5.69 6.21
N VAL A 229 5.79 6.48 6.84
CA VAL A 229 4.33 6.39 6.72
C VAL A 229 3.83 7.64 6.04
N GLU A 230 3.29 7.53 4.83
CA GLU A 230 2.74 8.65 4.07
C GLU A 230 1.21 8.56 4.01
N VAL A 231 0.52 9.68 4.26
CA VAL A 231 -0.93 9.78 4.18
C VAL A 231 -1.30 10.90 3.22
N ASN A 232 -1.97 10.56 2.13
CA ASN A 232 -2.62 11.53 1.24
C ASN A 232 -4.06 11.76 1.71
N PHE A 233 -4.43 12.99 2.05
CA PHE A 233 -5.77 13.32 2.54
C PHE A 233 -6.75 13.65 1.40
N ILE A 234 -6.23 13.90 0.19
CA ILE A 234 -7.04 14.34 -0.94
C ILE A 234 -6.74 13.45 -2.14
N GLU A 235 -7.67 12.55 -2.44
CA GLU A 235 -7.54 11.58 -3.50
C GLU A 235 -8.89 11.31 -4.16
N LYS A 236 -8.86 10.85 -5.42
CA LYS A 236 -10.05 10.41 -6.14
C LYS A 236 -9.96 8.92 -6.41
N LEU A 237 -10.73 8.10 -5.71
CA LEU A 237 -10.82 6.67 -5.98
C LEU A 237 -11.75 6.42 -7.17
N LEU A 238 -11.32 5.60 -8.12
CA LEU A 238 -12.13 5.14 -9.24
C LEU A 238 -12.69 3.74 -8.99
N PHE A 239 -11.99 2.94 -8.18
CA PHE A 239 -12.41 1.61 -7.75
C PHE A 239 -12.50 1.57 -6.23
N GLY A 240 -13.60 1.02 -5.69
CA GLY A 240 -13.84 0.95 -4.26
C GLY A 240 -12.80 0.08 -3.54
N PRO A 241 -12.37 0.46 -2.33
CA PRO A 241 -11.41 -0.34 -1.55
C PRO A 241 -12.05 -1.63 -1.05
N GLY A 242 -11.21 -2.56 -0.59
CA GLY A 242 -11.66 -3.80 0.06
C GLY A 242 -10.67 -4.27 1.12
N THR A 243 -11.18 -4.96 2.13
CA THR A 243 -10.33 -5.59 3.15
C THR A 243 -9.56 -6.76 2.55
N ARG A 244 -8.25 -6.80 2.80
CA ARG A 244 -7.36 -7.86 2.32
C ARG A 244 -6.52 -8.40 3.47
N ARG A 245 -6.29 -9.70 3.44
CA ARG A 245 -5.26 -10.34 4.27
C ARG A 245 -3.89 -10.03 3.69
N LEU A 246 -3.03 -9.47 4.53
CA LEU A 246 -1.68 -9.09 4.18
C LEU A 246 -0.72 -10.26 4.39
N ARG A 247 -0.04 -10.63 3.31
CA ARG A 247 1.00 -11.66 3.30
C ARG A 247 2.31 -11.10 3.81
N THR A 248 3.16 -12.00 4.32
CA THR A 248 4.53 -11.66 4.71
C THR A 248 5.57 -12.45 3.95
N TYR A 249 6.81 -11.96 3.97
CA TYR A 249 7.92 -12.63 3.31
C TYR A 249 8.14 -14.04 3.87
N VAL A 250 7.96 -14.22 5.18
CA VAL A 250 8.17 -15.51 5.87
C VAL A 250 7.15 -16.58 5.49
N GLU A 251 6.00 -16.23 4.92
CA GLU A 251 5.04 -17.22 4.39
C GLU A 251 5.60 -17.99 3.18
N ALA A 252 6.55 -17.40 2.46
CA ALA A 252 7.18 -18.01 1.30
C ALA A 252 8.46 -18.80 1.65
N VAL A 253 8.85 -18.83 2.93
CA VAL A 253 10.10 -19.46 3.40
C VAL A 253 9.78 -20.65 4.30
N ASP A 254 10.28 -21.83 3.95
CA ASP A 254 10.25 -22.99 4.85
C ASP A 254 11.36 -22.87 5.89
N ALA A 255 11.01 -22.45 7.12
CA ALA A 255 11.96 -22.18 8.19
C ALA A 255 11.44 -22.64 9.56
N GLY A 256 11.11 -23.93 9.68
CA GLY A 256 10.66 -24.54 10.93
C GLY A 256 11.62 -24.34 12.11
N GLU A 257 12.94 -24.41 11.87
CA GLU A 257 13.97 -24.13 12.89
C GLU A 257 13.91 -22.69 13.39
N LEU A 258 13.79 -21.71 12.49
CA LEU A 258 13.72 -20.29 12.89
C LEU A 258 12.44 -19.98 13.67
N ARG A 259 11.32 -20.60 13.28
CA ARG A 259 10.07 -20.50 14.04
C ARG A 259 10.21 -21.03 15.47
N PHE A 260 11.00 -22.08 15.67
CA PHE A 260 11.25 -22.65 16.99
C PHE A 260 12.20 -21.78 17.83
N LEU A 261 13.35 -21.39 17.26
CA LEU A 261 14.40 -20.66 17.97
C LEU A 261 14.05 -19.19 18.24
N TYR A 262 13.31 -18.54 17.33
CA TYR A 262 13.00 -17.10 17.37
C TYR A 262 11.49 -16.88 17.39
N ARG A 263 10.79 -17.56 18.30
CA ARG A 263 9.32 -17.64 18.33
C ARG A 263 8.64 -16.26 18.29
N ASP A 264 9.10 -15.30 19.09
CA ASP A 264 8.43 -14.00 19.20
C ASP A 264 8.60 -13.15 17.94
N LEU A 265 9.82 -13.10 17.39
CA LEU A 265 10.11 -12.44 16.11
C LEU A 265 9.33 -13.11 14.97
N TRP A 266 9.31 -14.44 14.93
CA TRP A 266 8.56 -15.20 13.93
C TRP A 266 7.07 -14.89 14.03
N ASN A 267 6.48 -14.97 15.22
CA ASN A 267 5.06 -14.69 15.44
C ASN A 267 4.69 -13.25 15.08
N GLY A 268 5.56 -12.28 15.41
CA GLY A 268 5.40 -10.89 14.98
C GLY A 268 5.41 -10.75 13.45
N TYR A 269 6.33 -11.44 12.78
CA TYR A 269 6.46 -11.37 11.32
C TYR A 269 5.35 -12.13 10.59
N SER A 270 4.90 -13.28 11.12
CA SER A 270 3.85 -14.09 10.52
C SER A 270 2.44 -13.71 11.01
N ALA A 271 2.32 -12.63 11.79
CA ALA A 271 1.03 -12.20 12.33
C ALA A 271 0.05 -11.90 11.17
N ALA A 272 -1.12 -12.51 11.22
CA ALA A 272 -2.18 -12.21 10.26
C ALA A 272 -2.67 -10.78 10.46
N VAL A 273 -2.66 -9.99 9.39
CA VAL A 273 -3.18 -8.63 9.38
C VAL A 273 -4.20 -8.52 8.26
N ASP A 274 -5.45 -8.24 8.63
CA ASP A 274 -6.52 -7.90 7.68
C ASP A 274 -6.67 -6.37 7.69
N PHE A 275 -6.58 -5.73 6.52
CA PHE A 275 -6.55 -4.26 6.45
C PHE A 275 -7.30 -3.71 5.23
N PRO A 276 -7.96 -2.53 5.33
CA PRO A 276 -8.56 -1.85 4.19
C PRO A 276 -7.51 -1.45 3.15
N CYS A 277 -7.61 -2.01 1.95
CA CYS A 277 -6.65 -1.81 0.87
C CYS A 277 -7.34 -1.24 -0.37
N TYR A 278 -6.57 -0.53 -1.18
CA TYR A 278 -6.98 -0.22 -2.55
C TYR A 278 -7.28 -1.50 -3.33
N ASP A 279 -8.28 -1.42 -4.22
CA ASP A 279 -8.49 -2.43 -5.25
C ASP A 279 -7.25 -2.51 -6.17
N LEU A 280 -6.91 -3.71 -6.65
CA LEU A 280 -5.77 -3.91 -7.54
C LEU A 280 -5.85 -3.04 -8.80
N ARG A 281 -7.06 -2.79 -9.31
CA ARG A 281 -7.32 -1.90 -10.45
C ARG A 281 -6.97 -0.44 -10.13
N GLU A 282 -7.25 0.00 -8.90
CA GLU A 282 -6.88 1.35 -8.43
C GLU A 282 -5.36 1.49 -8.35
N ILE A 283 -4.67 0.50 -7.76
CA ILE A 283 -3.20 0.47 -7.70
C ILE A 283 -2.59 0.49 -9.10
N PHE A 284 -3.12 -0.33 -10.02
CA PHE A 284 -2.66 -0.38 -11.40
C PHE A 284 -2.78 0.97 -12.11
N VAL A 285 -3.93 1.64 -11.97
CA VAL A 285 -4.18 2.96 -12.54
C VAL A 285 -3.28 4.02 -11.89
N GLU A 286 -3.07 3.97 -10.58
CA GLU A 286 -2.15 4.90 -9.90
C GLU A 286 -0.69 4.71 -10.32
N LYS A 287 -0.24 3.47 -10.51
CA LYS A 287 1.09 3.15 -11.03
C LYS A 287 1.30 3.72 -12.43
N ALA A 288 0.33 3.52 -13.32
CA ALA A 288 0.37 4.08 -14.67
C ALA A 288 0.39 5.62 -14.64
N ARG A 289 -0.48 6.25 -13.85
CA ARG A 289 -0.50 7.71 -13.65
C ARG A 289 0.83 8.24 -13.11
N ALA A 290 1.42 7.57 -12.12
CA ALA A 290 2.70 7.95 -11.54
C ALA A 290 3.81 7.86 -12.59
N ALA A 291 3.88 6.77 -13.34
CA ALA A 291 4.84 6.60 -14.44
C ALA A 291 4.70 7.70 -15.51
N ILE A 292 3.47 8.09 -15.85
CA ILE A 292 3.21 9.19 -16.81
C ILE A 292 3.72 10.54 -16.29
N THR A 293 3.55 10.84 -15.01
CA THR A 293 3.74 12.19 -14.42
C THR A 293 5.10 12.43 -13.73
N ARG A 294 5.95 11.42 -13.65
CA ARG A 294 7.34 11.54 -13.16
C ARG A 294 8.26 12.13 -14.23
N ARG A 295 9.30 12.87 -13.78
CA ARG A 295 10.33 13.44 -14.67
C ARG A 295 11.15 12.37 -15.40
N GLY A 296 11.48 11.29 -14.72
CA GLY A 296 12.27 10.18 -15.26
C GLY A 296 11.55 8.85 -15.14
N PHE A 297 12.10 7.83 -15.79
CA PHE A 297 11.62 6.46 -15.68
C PHE A 297 11.84 5.92 -14.27
N ASN A 298 10.89 5.14 -13.79
CA ASN A 298 11.00 4.44 -12.52
C ASN A 298 10.85 2.94 -12.77
N THR A 299 11.96 2.21 -12.64
CA THR A 299 12.02 0.75 -12.83
C THR A 299 10.99 0.03 -11.97
N ARG A 300 10.77 0.44 -10.71
CA ARG A 300 9.76 -0.18 -9.83
C ARG A 300 8.34 -0.01 -10.39
N ASP A 301 7.98 1.18 -10.86
CA ASP A 301 6.63 1.41 -11.40
C ASP A 301 6.37 0.58 -12.67
N LEU A 302 7.35 0.49 -13.58
CA LEU A 302 7.23 -0.32 -14.80
C LEU A 302 7.23 -1.83 -14.52
N MET A 303 8.07 -2.30 -13.59
CA MET A 303 8.05 -3.69 -13.13
C MET A 303 6.72 -4.07 -12.48
N ASP A 304 6.21 -3.23 -11.57
CA ASP A 304 4.93 -3.47 -10.91
C ASP A 304 3.79 -3.54 -11.94
N LEU A 305 3.76 -2.64 -12.94
CA LEU A 305 2.80 -2.73 -14.04
C LEU A 305 2.95 -4.05 -14.81
N HIS A 306 4.17 -4.48 -15.13
CA HIS A 306 4.40 -5.77 -15.80
C HIS A 306 3.84 -6.94 -14.99
N PHE A 307 4.18 -7.05 -13.70
CA PHE A 307 3.72 -8.16 -12.87
C PHE A 307 2.20 -8.12 -12.63
N ILE A 308 1.57 -6.94 -12.53
CA ILE A 308 0.12 -6.83 -12.48
C ILE A 308 -0.50 -7.32 -13.81
N GLN A 309 0.03 -6.89 -14.97
CA GLN A 309 -0.49 -7.33 -16.26
C GLN A 309 -0.36 -8.85 -16.45
N ARG A 310 0.77 -9.43 -16.03
CA ARG A 310 1.06 -10.86 -16.15
C ARG A 310 0.22 -11.71 -15.19
N GLY A 311 0.12 -11.30 -13.93
CA GLY A 311 -0.54 -12.08 -12.87
C GLY A 311 -2.05 -11.90 -12.80
N ALA A 312 -2.56 -10.70 -13.09
CA ALA A 312 -3.98 -10.37 -12.93
C ALA A 312 -4.71 -10.05 -14.24
N GLY A 313 -4.03 -10.10 -15.39
CA GLY A 313 -4.63 -9.86 -16.70
C GLY A 313 -5.15 -8.43 -16.92
N LEU A 314 -4.74 -7.47 -16.10
CA LEU A 314 -5.05 -6.06 -16.35
C LEU A 314 -4.23 -5.57 -17.55
N SER A 315 -4.68 -4.52 -18.23
CA SER A 315 -3.95 -3.94 -19.36
C SER A 315 -4.16 -2.45 -19.47
N LEU A 316 -3.13 -1.73 -19.92
CA LEU A 316 -3.20 -0.27 -20.10
C LEU A 316 -4.30 0.13 -21.11
N GLY A 317 -4.57 -0.70 -22.11
CA GLY A 317 -5.63 -0.47 -23.09
C GLY A 317 -7.01 -0.50 -22.44
N ARG A 318 -7.30 -1.56 -21.66
CA ARG A 318 -8.60 -1.72 -20.97
C ARG A 318 -8.87 -0.59 -19.97
N TYR A 319 -7.84 -0.13 -19.27
CA TYR A 319 -7.95 0.90 -18.23
C TYR A 319 -7.57 2.30 -18.71
N ARG A 320 -7.42 2.52 -20.02
CA ARG A 320 -6.97 3.80 -20.59
C ARG A 320 -7.80 4.99 -20.10
N LYS A 321 -9.14 4.87 -20.11
CA LYS A 321 -10.05 5.94 -19.64
C LYS A 321 -9.80 6.30 -18.17
N ALA A 322 -9.68 5.29 -17.31
CA ALA A 322 -9.40 5.49 -15.89
C ALA A 322 -8.02 6.13 -15.65
N ILE A 323 -7.00 5.72 -16.42
CA ILE A 323 -5.65 6.32 -16.38
C ILE A 323 -5.70 7.80 -16.76
N ILE A 324 -6.40 8.16 -17.83
CA ILE A 324 -6.56 9.55 -18.26
C ILE A 324 -7.27 10.36 -17.19
N GLU A 325 -8.39 9.86 -16.67
CA GLU A 325 -9.18 10.53 -15.64
C GLU A 325 -8.37 10.77 -14.35
N LYS A 326 -7.68 9.73 -13.86
CA LYS A 326 -6.82 9.83 -12.67
C LYS A 326 -5.64 10.76 -12.89
N THR A 327 -5.05 10.75 -14.09
CA THR A 327 -3.95 11.65 -14.46
C THR A 327 -4.43 13.09 -14.53
N GLY A 328 -5.58 13.35 -15.14
CA GLY A 328 -6.19 14.67 -15.19
C GLY A 328 -6.39 15.26 -13.80
N PHE A 329 -6.98 14.49 -12.88
CA PHE A 329 -7.14 14.89 -11.48
C PHE A 329 -5.80 15.27 -10.82
N ALA A 330 -4.75 14.47 -11.02
CA ALA A 330 -3.43 14.76 -10.46
C ALA A 330 -2.81 16.04 -11.07
N LEU A 331 -2.98 16.28 -12.37
CA LEU A 331 -2.49 17.49 -13.04
C LEU A 331 -3.17 18.76 -12.53
N ASP A 332 -4.46 18.69 -12.24
CA ASP A 332 -5.23 19.81 -11.71
C ASP A 332 -4.78 20.17 -10.28
N LEU A 333 -4.42 19.17 -9.48
CA LEU A 333 -3.97 19.36 -8.10
C LEU A 333 -2.53 19.83 -7.96
N TYR A 334 -1.63 19.40 -8.85
CA TYR A 334 -0.19 19.55 -8.67
C TYR A 334 0.50 20.19 -9.88
N ARG A 335 0.96 21.43 -9.69
CA ARG A 335 1.73 22.19 -10.72
C ARG A 335 2.93 21.39 -11.24
N ARG A 336 3.70 20.76 -10.36
CA ARG A 336 4.87 19.94 -10.73
C ARG A 336 4.54 18.84 -11.76
N TYR A 337 3.34 18.24 -11.71
CA TYR A 337 2.98 17.20 -12.66
C TYR A 337 2.65 17.76 -14.04
N ARG A 338 2.10 18.99 -14.11
CA ARG A 338 1.89 19.72 -15.37
C ARG A 338 3.21 20.12 -16.03
N GLU A 339 4.22 20.44 -15.24
CA GLU A 339 5.56 20.71 -15.75
C GLU A 339 6.22 19.42 -16.25
N ASN A 340 6.19 18.36 -15.44
CA ASN A 340 6.86 17.10 -15.77
C ASN A 340 6.29 16.39 -17.00
N ILE A 341 4.96 16.44 -17.21
CA ILE A 341 4.32 15.72 -18.32
C ILE A 341 4.76 16.26 -19.69
N ARG A 342 5.23 17.51 -19.74
CA ARG A 342 5.72 18.18 -20.95
C ARG A 342 7.18 17.88 -21.27
N LEU A 343 7.90 17.20 -20.38
CA LEU A 343 9.30 16.87 -20.59
C LEU A 343 9.41 15.70 -21.57
N GLU A 344 10.24 15.88 -22.60
CA GLU A 344 10.68 14.77 -23.43
C GLU A 344 11.47 13.77 -22.59
N ARG A 345 11.22 12.49 -22.85
CA ARG A 345 11.89 11.38 -22.18
C ARG A 345 12.39 10.47 -23.29
N VAL A 346 13.70 10.27 -23.34
CA VAL A 346 14.33 9.35 -24.29
C VAL A 346 14.57 8.03 -23.56
N PRO A 347 13.77 6.97 -23.82
CA PRO A 347 14.05 5.66 -23.26
C PRO A 347 15.21 4.99 -24.00
N SER A 348 16.05 4.28 -23.26
CA SER A 348 16.84 3.17 -23.82
C SER A 348 16.37 1.88 -23.15
N ASP A 349 16.10 0.84 -23.95
CA ASP A 349 15.62 -0.46 -23.42
C ASP A 349 16.64 -1.04 -22.41
N ALA A 350 17.93 -0.83 -22.63
CA ALA A 350 19.00 -1.20 -21.70
C ALA A 350 18.93 -0.43 -20.36
N GLY A 351 18.55 0.85 -20.39
CA GLY A 351 18.41 1.69 -19.19
C GLY A 351 17.15 1.40 -18.37
N LEU A 352 16.10 0.86 -19.00
CA LEU A 352 14.83 0.56 -18.31
C LEU A 352 14.95 -0.65 -17.37
N ALA A 353 15.71 -1.67 -17.76
CA ALA A 353 15.94 -2.87 -16.95
C ALA A 353 17.17 -2.78 -16.05
N ALA A 354 18.07 -1.82 -16.29
CA ALA A 354 19.25 -1.61 -15.44
C ALA A 354 18.83 -1.41 -13.98
N GLY A 355 19.33 -2.25 -13.07
CA GLY A 355 19.03 -2.22 -11.65
C GLY A 355 17.81 -3.05 -11.24
N ALA A 356 17.07 -3.68 -12.17
CA ALA A 356 15.99 -4.61 -11.83
C ALA A 356 16.53 -5.84 -11.07
N GLU A 357 17.73 -6.30 -11.43
CA GLU A 357 18.46 -7.38 -10.76
C GLU A 357 18.74 -7.09 -9.29
N LYS A 358 18.89 -5.81 -8.91
CA LYS A 358 19.11 -5.39 -7.52
C LYS A 358 17.83 -5.27 -6.71
N LEU A 359 16.68 -5.29 -7.38
CA LEU A 359 15.36 -5.08 -6.78
C LEU A 359 14.61 -6.39 -6.59
N LEU A 360 14.74 -7.34 -7.53
CA LEU A 360 14.00 -8.59 -7.51
C LEU A 360 14.51 -9.56 -6.45
N LEU A 361 13.58 -10.33 -5.89
CA LEU A 361 13.88 -11.40 -4.95
C LEU A 361 14.31 -12.70 -5.63
N GLY A 362 13.85 -12.90 -6.87
CA GLY A 362 14.19 -14.02 -7.72
C GLY A 362 15.01 -13.60 -8.95
N PRO A 363 15.30 -14.55 -9.85
CA PRO A 363 15.98 -14.24 -11.11
C PRO A 363 15.16 -13.23 -11.92
N VAL A 364 15.87 -12.34 -12.62
CA VAL A 364 15.24 -11.38 -13.54
C VAL A 364 14.62 -12.17 -14.71
N PRO A 365 13.30 -12.05 -14.97
CA PRO A 365 12.70 -12.69 -16.13
C PRO A 365 13.34 -12.19 -17.42
N GLU A 366 13.66 -13.11 -18.34
CA GLU A 366 14.34 -12.79 -19.61
C GLU A 366 13.55 -11.78 -20.46
N ASP A 367 12.23 -11.81 -20.38
CA ASP A 367 11.34 -10.92 -21.12
C ASP A 367 11.11 -9.56 -20.46
N LEU A 368 11.57 -9.35 -19.21
CA LEU A 368 11.21 -8.20 -18.40
C LEU A 368 11.55 -6.87 -19.08
N SER A 369 12.78 -6.73 -19.59
CA SER A 369 13.23 -5.50 -20.26
C SER A 369 12.35 -5.15 -21.46
N ARG A 370 12.10 -6.16 -22.32
CA ARG A 370 11.26 -6.03 -23.51
C ARG A 370 9.82 -5.63 -23.15
N GLU A 371 9.24 -6.26 -22.13
CA GLU A 371 7.88 -5.97 -21.69
C GLU A 371 7.78 -4.58 -21.03
N MET A 372 8.77 -4.18 -20.24
CA MET A 372 8.84 -2.81 -19.69
C MET A 372 8.92 -1.76 -20.80
N GLY A 373 9.70 -2.00 -21.86
CA GLY A 373 9.75 -1.13 -23.04
C GLY A 373 8.40 -1.02 -23.76
N LYS A 374 7.66 -2.13 -23.89
CA LYS A 374 6.30 -2.12 -24.46
C LYS A 374 5.32 -1.33 -23.59
N ILE A 375 5.38 -1.49 -22.27
CA ILE A 375 4.56 -0.75 -21.31
C ILE A 375 4.88 0.74 -21.41
N GLN A 376 6.16 1.10 -21.43
CA GLN A 376 6.62 2.49 -21.53
C GLN A 376 6.06 3.16 -22.80
N ARG A 377 6.24 2.55 -23.98
CA ARG A 377 5.69 3.08 -25.25
C ARG A 377 4.17 3.27 -25.21
N ARG A 378 3.43 2.40 -24.50
CA ARG A 378 1.99 2.54 -24.33
C ARG A 378 1.64 3.71 -23.40
N LEU A 379 2.38 3.89 -22.30
CA LEU A 379 2.20 5.01 -21.39
C LEU A 379 2.52 6.35 -22.07
N ASP A 380 3.55 6.39 -22.91
CA ASP A 380 3.90 7.59 -23.67
C ASP A 380 2.78 7.98 -24.64
N ARG A 381 2.18 7.02 -25.36
CA ARG A 381 0.98 7.32 -26.17
C ARG A 381 -0.16 7.92 -25.35
N ILE A 382 -0.48 7.31 -24.19
CA ILE A 382 -1.53 7.85 -23.30
C ILE A 382 -1.17 9.26 -22.81
N ARG A 383 0.11 9.50 -22.51
CA ARG A 383 0.59 10.84 -22.11
C ARG A 383 0.38 11.85 -23.24
N ASP A 384 0.76 11.49 -24.46
CA ASP A 384 0.68 12.39 -25.61
C ASP A 384 -0.78 12.74 -25.91
N ASP A 385 -1.70 11.77 -25.77
CA ASP A 385 -3.15 12.00 -25.86
C ASP A 385 -3.67 12.97 -24.78
N ILE A 386 -3.16 12.87 -23.55
CA ILE A 386 -3.51 13.80 -22.45
C ILE A 386 -2.99 15.21 -22.74
N SER A 387 -1.78 15.32 -23.29
CA SER A 387 -1.15 16.59 -23.64
C SER A 387 -1.79 17.26 -24.86
N ALA A 388 -2.33 16.48 -25.81
CA ALA A 388 -3.02 17.01 -26.99
C ALA A 388 -4.47 17.45 -26.70
N GLY A 389 -5.12 16.86 -25.71
CA GLY A 389 -6.49 17.19 -25.31
C GLY A 389 -6.62 18.34 -24.29
N ARG A 390 -5.52 19.01 -23.93
CA ARG A 390 -5.46 20.15 -23.02
C ARG A 390 -4.70 21.29 -23.67
#